data_AF-A0A7S2JHY7-F1
#
_entry.id   AF-A0A7S2JHY7-F1
#
_cell.length_a   1.000
_cell.length_b   1.000
_cell.length_c   1.000
_cell.angle_alpha   90.00
_cell.angle_beta   90.00
_cell.angle_gamma   90.00
#
_symmetry.space_group_name_H-M   'P 1'
#
loop_
_entity.id
_entity.type
_entity.pdbx_description
1 polymer ?
#
loop_
_entity_poly.entity_id
_entity_poly.type
_entity_poly.pdbx_seq_one_letter_code
_entity_poly.pdbx_strand_id
1 'polypeptide(L)'
;KLLSAPAGDPLERVLYLTSVGVPSMVYETVKGLRQARGERLGATQQKLPRAHFVLLLGLGVLELAIFPVLSAGCSALDEGVAFAPGHILFFQAALFGLMTSAVALTLIVLWDIWNPIGETYNISS
;
A
#
# COMPACT_ATOMS: atom_id res chain seq x y z
N LYS A 1 19.79 -46.45 -43.67
CA LYS A 1 19.68 -46.57 -42.20
C LYS A 1 20.42 -45.39 -41.58
N LEU A 2 19.75 -44.25 -41.41
CA LEU A 2 20.33 -43.08 -40.73
C LEU A 2 20.28 -43.37 -39.23
N LEU A 3 21.46 -43.49 -38.64
CA LEU A 3 21.64 -43.72 -37.21
C LEU A 3 20.95 -42.61 -36.43
N SER A 4 20.01 -43.01 -35.58
CA SER A 4 19.45 -42.21 -34.50
C SER A 4 20.58 -41.59 -33.69
N ALA A 5 20.74 -40.27 -33.75
CA ALA A 5 21.67 -39.54 -32.91
C ALA A 5 21.34 -39.82 -31.43
N PRO A 6 22.34 -40.12 -30.59
CA PRO A 6 22.12 -40.50 -29.21
C PRO A 6 21.54 -39.31 -28.44
N ALA A 7 20.73 -39.62 -27.42
CA ALA A 7 20.04 -38.66 -26.58
C ALA A 7 20.96 -37.48 -26.19
N GLY A 8 20.64 -36.30 -26.76
CA GLY A 8 21.48 -35.11 -26.65
C GLY A 8 21.68 -34.71 -25.20
N ASP A 9 22.94 -34.57 -24.84
CA ASP A 9 23.38 -34.09 -23.54
C ASP A 9 22.71 -32.73 -23.25
N PRO A 10 22.03 -32.55 -22.11
CA PRO A 10 21.44 -31.25 -21.76
C PRO A 10 22.48 -30.12 -21.79
N LEU A 11 23.76 -30.43 -21.54
CA LEU A 11 24.84 -29.46 -21.65
C LEU A 11 25.08 -29.03 -23.11
N GLU A 12 25.09 -29.97 -24.05
CA GLU A 12 25.26 -29.70 -25.49
C GLU A 12 24.08 -28.90 -26.05
N ARG A 13 22.87 -29.16 -25.55
CA ARG A 13 21.69 -28.36 -25.87
C ARG A 13 21.80 -26.93 -25.34
N VAL A 14 22.28 -26.73 -24.11
CA VAL A 14 22.49 -25.40 -23.53
C VAL A 14 23.61 -24.65 -24.25
N LEU A 15 24.73 -25.32 -24.54
CA LEU A 15 25.84 -24.78 -25.35
C LEU A 15 25.40 -24.43 -26.77
N TYR A 16 24.55 -25.25 -27.41
CA TYR A 16 23.98 -24.93 -28.71
C TYR A 16 23.07 -23.69 -28.60
N LEU A 17 22.12 -23.67 -27.67
CA LEU A 17 21.19 -22.55 -27.48
C LEU A 17 21.88 -21.21 -27.15
N THR A 18 23.00 -21.24 -26.43
CA THR A 18 23.79 -20.04 -26.12
C THR A 18 24.78 -19.66 -27.23
N SER A 19 25.30 -20.63 -28.00
CA SER A 19 26.26 -20.39 -29.09
C SER A 19 25.63 -19.91 -30.40
N VAL A 20 24.40 -20.33 -30.74
CA VAL A 20 23.72 -19.89 -31.98
C VAL A 20 23.01 -18.55 -31.87
N GLY A 21 23.17 -17.81 -30.78
CA GLY A 21 22.56 -16.48 -30.65
C GLY A 21 21.03 -16.51 -30.69
N VAL A 22 20.43 -17.60 -30.19
CA VAL A 22 18.98 -17.72 -30.01
C VAL A 22 18.56 -17.40 -28.56
N PRO A 23 18.94 -16.26 -27.93
CA PRO A 23 18.26 -15.83 -26.72
C PRO A 23 17.07 -14.91 -27.03
N SER A 24 16.76 -14.57 -28.29
CA SER A 24 15.64 -13.65 -28.58
C SER A 24 14.31 -14.18 -28.05
N MET A 25 13.89 -15.39 -28.42
CA MET A 25 12.57 -15.87 -28.03
C MET A 25 12.43 -16.12 -26.52
N VAL A 26 13.45 -16.66 -25.85
CA VAL A 26 13.40 -16.90 -24.40
C VAL A 26 13.43 -15.58 -23.64
N TYR A 27 14.28 -14.63 -24.06
CA TYR A 27 14.36 -13.30 -23.47
C TYR A 27 13.04 -12.53 -23.66
N GLU A 28 12.50 -12.49 -24.87
CA GLU A 28 11.21 -11.83 -25.16
C GLU A 28 10.06 -12.46 -24.38
N THR A 29 10.08 -13.78 -24.19
CA THR A 29 9.07 -14.48 -23.37
C THR A 29 9.17 -14.09 -21.90
N VAL A 30 10.37 -14.07 -21.32
CA VAL A 30 10.59 -13.66 -19.92
C VAL A 30 10.28 -12.18 -19.71
N LYS A 31 10.67 -11.33 -20.68
CA LYS A 31 10.37 -9.90 -20.69
C LYS A 31 8.86 -9.65 -20.74
N GLY A 32 8.14 -10.35 -21.62
CA GLY A 32 6.68 -10.30 -21.70
C GLY A 32 5.99 -10.78 -20.43
N LEU A 33 6.49 -11.85 -19.80
CA LEU A 33 6.01 -12.32 -18.50
C LEU A 33 6.23 -11.30 -17.38
N ARG A 34 7.40 -10.65 -17.35
CA ARG A 34 7.69 -9.56 -16.39
C ARG A 34 6.78 -8.36 -16.62
N GLN A 35 6.54 -7.96 -17.87
CA GLN A 35 5.62 -6.87 -18.20
C GLN A 35 4.19 -7.20 -17.79
N ALA A 36 3.65 -8.37 -18.17
CA ALA A 36 2.29 -8.76 -17.82
C ALA A 36 2.08 -8.90 -16.29
N ARG A 37 3.10 -9.38 -15.57
CA ARG A 37 3.08 -9.41 -14.09
C ARG A 37 3.14 -8.00 -13.51
N GLY A 38 3.98 -7.13 -14.06
CA GLY A 38 4.11 -5.73 -13.68
C GLY A 38 2.82 -4.94 -13.90
N GLU A 39 2.14 -5.14 -15.03
CA GLU A 39 0.85 -4.51 -15.34
C GLU A 39 -0.25 -4.96 -14.38
N ARG A 40 -0.33 -6.25 -14.07
CA ARG A 40 -1.31 -6.79 -13.12
C ARG A 40 -1.07 -6.31 -11.70
N LEU A 41 0.20 -6.28 -11.26
CA LEU A 41 0.59 -5.76 -9.96
C LEU A 41 0.37 -4.25 -9.88
N GLY A 42 0.73 -3.50 -10.93
CA GLY A 42 0.52 -2.05 -11.02
C GLY A 42 -0.96 -1.68 -10.99
N ALA A 43 -1.81 -2.38 -11.74
CA ALA A 43 -3.26 -2.17 -11.72
C ALA A 43 -3.89 -2.45 -10.35
N THR A 44 -3.35 -3.43 -9.62
CA THR A 44 -3.80 -3.76 -8.25
C THR A 44 -3.28 -2.74 -7.25
N GLN A 45 -2.01 -2.34 -7.37
CA GLN A 45 -1.35 -1.32 -6.54
C GLN A 45 -1.91 0.08 -6.74
N GLN A 46 -2.51 0.40 -7.89
CA GLN A 46 -3.21 1.67 -8.10
C GLN A 46 -4.62 1.71 -7.49
N LYS A 47 -5.29 0.55 -7.38
CA LYS A 47 -6.67 0.46 -6.86
C LYS A 47 -6.73 0.36 -5.34
N LEU A 48 -5.81 -0.39 -4.74
CA LEU A 48 -5.72 -0.58 -3.29
C LEU A 48 -5.60 0.73 -2.47
N PRO A 49 -4.73 1.70 -2.83
CA PRO A 49 -4.53 2.89 -2.01
C PRO A 49 -5.75 3.81 -2.02
N ARG A 50 -6.45 3.99 -3.15
CA ARG A 50 -7.63 4.88 -3.23
C ARG A 50 -8.75 4.44 -2.30
N ALA A 51 -9.06 3.14 -2.24
CA ALA A 51 -10.06 2.63 -1.31
C ALA A 51 -9.62 2.83 0.16
N HIS A 52 -8.31 2.69 0.43
CA HIS A 52 -7.76 2.91 1.77
C HIS A 52 -7.85 4.39 2.20
N PHE A 53 -7.59 5.33 1.29
CA PHE A 53 -7.79 6.76 1.56
C PHE A 53 -9.24 7.10 1.90
N VAL A 54 -10.20 6.54 1.16
CA VAL A 54 -11.64 6.78 1.43
C VAL A 54 -12.04 6.21 2.78
N LEU A 55 -11.57 5.01 3.13
CA LEU A 55 -11.86 4.39 4.42
C LEU A 55 -11.21 5.15 5.59
N LEU A 56 -9.95 5.59 5.45
CA LEU A 56 -9.25 6.38 6.47
C LEU A 56 -9.87 7.76 6.65
N LEU A 57 -10.27 8.42 5.56
CA LEU A 57 -10.95 9.70 5.63
C LEU A 57 -12.33 9.55 6.28
N GLY A 58 -13.09 8.51 5.90
CA GLY A 58 -14.37 8.18 6.54
C GLY A 58 -14.22 7.90 8.02
N LEU A 59 -13.20 7.12 8.41
CA LEU A 59 -12.86 6.84 9.80
C LEU A 59 -12.54 8.14 10.55
N GLY A 60 -11.70 9.01 9.98
CA GLY A 60 -11.34 10.30 10.59
C GLY A 60 -12.55 11.21 10.80
N VAL A 61 -13.45 11.33 9.81
CA VAL A 61 -14.69 12.11 9.96
C VAL A 61 -15.57 11.54 11.07
N LEU A 62 -15.72 10.22 11.11
CA LEU A 62 -16.55 9.54 12.10
C LEU A 62 -15.98 9.73 13.51
N GLU A 63 -14.66 9.69 13.65
CA GLU A 63 -13.96 9.96 14.90
C GLU A 63 -14.12 11.42 15.36
N LEU A 64 -14.00 12.39 14.45
CA LEU A 64 -14.27 13.82 14.71
C LEU A 64 -15.72 14.06 15.14
N ALA A 65 -16.68 13.31 14.60
CA ALA A 65 -18.09 13.41 14.95
C ALA A 65 -18.43 12.75 16.29
N ILE A 66 -17.71 11.68 16.66
CA ILE A 66 -17.87 10.98 17.93
C ILE A 66 -17.54 11.89 19.11
N PHE A 67 -16.52 12.76 18.99
CA PHE A 67 -16.10 13.65 20.07
C PHE A 67 -17.20 14.58 20.60
N PRO A 68 -17.88 15.41 19.78
CA PRO A 68 -18.95 16.28 20.26
C PRO A 68 -20.15 15.48 20.76
N VAL A 69 -20.48 14.32 20.16
CA VAL A 69 -21.60 13.48 20.60
C VAL A 69 -21.35 12.89 21.99
N LEU A 70 -20.18 12.27 22.20
CA LEU A 70 -19.80 11.74 23.51
C LEU A 70 -19.60 12.88 24.53
N SER A 71 -18.98 13.99 24.12
CA SER A 71 -18.70 15.13 25.00
C SER A 71 -19.99 15.79 25.50
N ALA A 72 -20.98 16.00 24.62
CA ALA A 72 -22.30 16.51 24.98
C ALA A 72 -23.08 15.53 25.87
N GLY A 73 -22.97 14.22 25.60
CA GLY A 73 -23.60 13.19 26.44
C GLY A 73 -22.99 13.11 27.83
N CYS A 74 -21.67 13.22 27.95
CA CYS A 74 -20.95 13.18 29.21
C CYS A 74 -21.09 14.47 30.02
N SER A 75 -21.10 15.64 29.38
CA SER A 75 -21.32 16.92 30.07
C SER A 75 -22.75 17.08 30.59
N ALA A 76 -23.72 16.39 29.99
CA ALA A 76 -25.09 16.35 30.50
C ALA A 76 -25.24 15.50 31.79
N LEU A 77 -24.27 14.65 32.11
CA LEU A 77 -24.29 13.73 33.24
C LEU A 77 -23.32 14.12 34.38
N ASP A 78 -22.46 15.10 34.15
CA ASP A 78 -21.40 15.53 35.08
C ASP A 78 -21.65 16.99 35.47
N GLU A 79 -21.81 17.26 36.78
CA GLU A 79 -22.07 18.60 37.31
C GLU A 79 -20.77 19.43 37.50
N GLY A 80 -19.62 18.86 37.14
CA GLY A 80 -18.31 19.49 37.29
C GLY A 80 -18.05 20.67 36.35
N VAL A 81 -17.01 21.45 36.67
CA VAL A 81 -16.52 22.52 35.78
C VAL A 81 -15.84 21.89 34.57
N ALA A 82 -16.34 22.19 33.37
CA ALA A 82 -15.78 21.69 32.12
C ALA A 82 -14.25 21.95 32.07
N PHE A 83 -13.50 20.92 31.64
CA PHE A 83 -12.03 20.92 31.53
C PHE A 83 -11.22 20.94 32.85
N ALA A 84 -11.84 20.74 34.02
CA ALA A 84 -11.09 20.52 35.25
C ALA A 84 -10.36 19.15 35.25
N PRO A 85 -9.14 19.04 35.81
CA PRO A 85 -8.46 17.75 35.98
C PRO A 85 -9.29 16.86 36.91
N GLY A 86 -9.84 15.77 36.36
CA GLY A 86 -10.78 14.87 37.03
C GLY A 86 -12.15 14.78 36.34
N HIS A 87 -12.51 15.76 35.52
CA HIS A 87 -13.73 15.73 34.71
C HIS A 87 -13.54 14.80 33.51
N ILE A 88 -14.57 14.02 33.17
CA ILE A 88 -14.53 13.07 32.05
C ILE A 88 -14.12 13.71 30.70
N LEU A 89 -14.48 14.98 30.48
CA LEU A 89 -14.10 15.78 29.31
C LEU A 89 -12.58 15.93 29.15
N PHE A 90 -11.83 16.01 30.25
CA PHE A 90 -10.38 16.17 30.22
C PHE A 90 -9.70 14.93 29.64
N PHE A 91 -10.10 13.73 30.11
CA PHE A 91 -9.59 12.47 29.58
C PHE A 91 -10.03 12.23 28.14
N GLN A 92 -11.28 12.56 27.83
CA GLN A 92 -11.84 12.39 26.50
C GLN A 92 -11.17 13.29 25.46
N ALA A 93 -10.83 14.53 25.82
CA ALA A 93 -10.07 15.44 24.95
C ALA A 93 -8.65 14.92 24.67
N ALA A 94 -7.97 14.36 25.67
CA ALA A 94 -6.64 13.79 25.49
C ALA A 94 -6.66 12.55 24.57
N LEU A 95 -7.59 11.62 24.78
CA LEU A 95 -7.75 10.43 23.95
C LEU A 95 -8.15 10.77 22.51
N PHE A 96 -9.03 11.76 22.34
CA PHE A 96 -9.41 12.27 21.03
C PHE A 96 -8.22 12.89 20.29
N GLY A 97 -7.41 13.71 20.97
CA GLY A 97 -6.19 14.26 20.39
C GLY A 97 -5.21 13.19 19.93
N LEU A 98 -5.04 12.12 20.73
CA LEU A 98 -4.18 10.99 20.36
C LEU A 98 -4.69 10.27 19.11
N MET A 99 -5.98 9.90 19.08
CA MET A 99 -6.56 9.16 17.97
C MET A 99 -6.56 10.00 16.67
N THR A 100 -6.96 11.26 16.75
CA THR A 100 -6.95 12.17 15.58
C THR A 100 -5.55 12.39 15.04
N SER A 101 -4.53 12.48 15.91
CA SER A 101 -3.13 12.57 15.48
C SER A 101 -2.65 11.30 14.78
N ALA A 102 -3.09 10.11 15.23
CA ALA A 102 -2.76 8.85 14.58
C ALA A 102 -3.41 8.75 13.19
N VAL A 103 -4.67 9.18 13.04
CA VAL A 103 -5.34 9.25 11.74
C VAL A 103 -4.67 10.28 10.81
N ALA A 104 -4.29 11.45 11.32
CA ALA A 104 -3.58 12.45 10.54
C ALA A 104 -2.21 11.94 10.06
N LEU A 105 -1.43 11.29 10.94
CA LEU A 105 -0.14 10.70 10.58
C LEU A 105 -0.28 9.60 9.52
N THR A 106 -1.29 8.73 9.66
CA THR A 106 -1.54 7.69 8.64
C THR A 106 -1.95 8.29 7.30
N LEU A 107 -2.75 9.37 7.28
CA LEU A 107 -3.08 10.09 6.05
C LEU A 107 -1.87 10.76 5.41
N ILE A 108 -0.97 11.37 6.20
CA ILE A 108 0.27 11.99 5.70
C ILE A 108 1.17 10.92 5.08
N VAL A 109 1.43 9.81 5.78
CA VAL A 109 2.25 8.71 5.25
C VAL A 109 1.66 8.16 3.97
N LEU A 110 0.33 7.98 3.93
CA LEU A 110 -0.33 7.46 2.74
C LEU A 110 -0.25 8.46 1.59
N TRP A 111 -0.42 9.76 1.86
CA TRP A 111 -0.26 10.84 0.88
C TRP A 111 1.14 10.89 0.29
N ASP A 112 2.18 10.73 1.12
CA ASP A 112 3.57 10.67 0.68
C ASP A 112 3.84 9.46 -0.22
N ILE A 113 3.22 8.31 0.07
CA ILE A 113 3.31 7.12 -0.79
C ILE A 113 2.56 7.33 -2.11
N TRP A 114 1.43 8.06 -2.10
CA TRP A 114 0.64 8.29 -3.29
C TRP A 114 1.28 9.34 -4.21
N ASN A 115 1.86 10.41 -3.67
CA ASN A 115 2.39 11.49 -4.49
C ASN A 115 3.81 11.14 -5.00
N PRO A 116 4.00 10.78 -6.29
CA PRO A 116 5.27 10.28 -6.80
C PRO A 116 6.31 11.39 -7.06
N ILE A 117 6.13 12.57 -6.46
CA ILE A 117 7.04 13.72 -6.61
C ILE A 117 8.35 13.47 -5.82
N GLY A 118 8.35 12.56 -4.85
CA GLY A 118 9.57 12.03 -4.27
C GLY A 118 10.25 11.06 -5.25
N GLU A 119 11.40 11.46 -5.80
CA GLU A 119 12.24 10.63 -6.69
C GLU A 119 12.72 9.30 -6.07
N THR A 120 12.36 8.98 -4.83
CA THR A 120 12.79 7.77 -4.12
C THR A 120 12.21 6.47 -4.68
N TYR A 121 11.07 6.51 -5.40
CA TYR A 121 10.45 5.32 -5.99
C TYR A 121 10.14 5.42 -7.48
N ASN A 122 10.49 6.54 -8.12
CA ASN A 122 10.33 6.67 -9.55
C ASN A 122 11.46 5.88 -10.24
N ILE A 123 11.18 4.63 -10.61
CA ILE A 123 11.98 3.90 -11.60
C ILE A 123 11.62 4.52 -12.94
N SER A 124 12.11 5.74 -13.19
CA SER A 124 12.11 6.33 -14.52
C SER A 124 13.05 5.51 -15.40
N SER A 125 12.44 4.92 -16.42
CA SER A 125 13.03 4.21 -17.56
C SER A 125 14.12 5.00 -18.27
#